data_AF-A0A949NWR4-F1
#
_entry.id   AF-A0A949NWR4-F1
#
_cell.length_a   1.000
_cell.length_b   1.000
_cell.length_c   1.000
_cell.angle_alpha   90.00
_cell.angle_beta   90.00
_cell.angle_gamma   90.00
#
_symmetry.space_group_name_H-M   'P 1'
#
loop_
_entity.id
_entity.type
_entity.pdbx_description
1 polymer ?
#
loop_
_entity_poly.entity_id
_entity_poly.type
_entity_poly.pdbx_seq_one_letter_code
_entity_poly.pdbx_strand_id
1 'polypeptide(L)'
;MSKKWIILPIILVVLVVFWQFGGLDFILARTIFAPDYNPSSTDAESTEDNNETDTEEQSTNEETETTDNTSSSEEILFSTEDLDYEIEIIGEGLEIPWEISPLPDGRFLVTERPGRVVMLDSEEKYTIHDVEHIGEGGLLGLAISPDFKDNGQLFLYYTYASGNQIYNRVSRFTLEENTLTDETYILNEIPGARFHNGGRLKFGPDGKLYITTGDAQDSNLSQDVNSLAGKILRINPDGTIPEDNPFEDSPVYAYGLRNPQGLSWHPFSGDLFASDHGPNSQDEVNLILPGKNYGWPIVTCLEGDSQYEDPVSCYSDFTLAPSGIAFISWDNLD
;
A
#
# COMPACT_ATOMS: atom_id res chain seq x y z
N MET A 1 24.29 42.11 -12.75
CA MET A 1 24.55 41.05 -13.77
C MET A 1 24.40 39.73 -13.04
N SER A 2 23.58 38.75 -13.39
CA SER A 2 22.64 38.50 -14.48
C SER A 2 21.43 37.78 -13.88
N LYS A 3 20.24 38.00 -14.45
CA LYS A 3 19.12 37.07 -14.30
C LYS A 3 19.52 35.73 -14.93
N LYS A 4 18.99 34.62 -14.40
CA LYS A 4 18.17 33.66 -15.15
C LYS A 4 17.55 32.64 -14.19
N TRP A 5 16.24 32.74 -14.06
CA TRP A 5 15.37 31.71 -13.51
C TRP A 5 15.34 30.53 -14.49
N ILE A 6 15.32 29.32 -13.95
CA ILE A 6 14.85 28.13 -14.66
C ILE A 6 13.72 27.57 -13.80
N ILE A 7 12.51 27.78 -14.28
CA ILE A 7 11.31 27.07 -13.85
C ILE A 7 11.26 25.82 -14.72
N LEU A 8 11.25 24.66 -14.09
CA LEU A 8 10.88 23.39 -14.70
C LEU A 8 9.69 22.85 -13.90
N PRO A 9 8.48 22.82 -14.48
CA PRO A 9 7.35 22.18 -13.84
C PRO A 9 7.49 20.69 -14.09
N ILE A 10 7.78 19.92 -13.05
CA ILE A 10 7.44 18.50 -13.04
C ILE A 10 6.43 18.36 -11.92
N ILE A 11 5.17 18.20 -12.35
CA ILE A 11 4.04 17.87 -11.51
C ILE A 11 4.33 16.47 -10.97
N LEU A 12 4.96 16.40 -9.80
CA LEU A 12 4.90 15.24 -8.94
C LEU A 12 3.98 15.64 -7.80
N VAL A 13 2.68 15.39 -7.97
CA VAL A 13 1.74 15.52 -6.85
C VAL A 13 2.02 14.33 -5.94
N VAL A 14 2.84 14.53 -4.91
CA VAL A 14 2.76 13.68 -3.72
C VAL A 14 1.44 14.06 -3.06
N LEU A 15 0.40 13.29 -3.35
CA LEU A 15 -0.88 13.43 -2.66
C LEU A 15 -0.78 12.64 -1.34
N VAL A 16 -0.41 13.33 -0.26
CA VAL A 16 -0.64 12.82 1.09
C VAL A 16 -2.06 13.22 1.47
N VAL A 17 -2.94 12.23 1.70
CA VAL A 17 -4.35 12.45 2.05
C VAL A 17 -4.50 12.13 3.53
N PHE A 18 -4.93 13.11 4.31
CA PHE A 18 -5.12 13.02 5.77
C PHE A 18 -6.59 12.79 6.06
N TRP A 19 -6.91 11.81 6.90
CA TRP A 19 -8.26 11.60 7.41
C TRP A 19 -8.24 11.37 8.91
N GLN A 20 -9.22 11.95 9.60
CA GLN A 20 -9.44 11.80 11.04
C GLN A 20 -10.65 10.89 11.27
N PHE A 21 -10.51 9.87 12.11
CA PHE A 21 -11.64 9.15 12.69
C PHE A 21 -11.79 9.52 14.16
N GLY A 22 -12.99 9.98 14.53
CA GLY A 22 -13.54 9.93 15.88
C GLY A 22 -12.56 10.11 17.05
N GLY A 23 -12.19 11.36 17.36
CA GLY A 23 -11.75 11.75 18.71
C GLY A 23 -10.37 11.28 19.19
N LEU A 24 -9.44 10.88 18.31
CA LEU A 24 -8.05 10.53 18.66
C LEU A 24 -7.03 11.11 17.65
N ASP A 25 -5.87 11.54 18.17
CA ASP A 25 -4.87 12.41 17.53
C ASP A 25 -3.86 11.69 16.59
N PHE A 26 -4.24 11.19 15.40
CA PHE A 26 -3.26 10.53 14.49
C PHE A 26 -3.42 10.84 12.99
N ILE A 27 -2.28 10.81 12.30
CA ILE A 27 -2.13 11.05 10.85
C ILE A 27 -1.77 9.74 10.15
N LEU A 28 -2.42 9.44 9.01
CA LEU A 28 -2.05 8.37 8.09
C LEU A 28 -1.24 8.95 6.91
N ALA A 29 0.03 8.60 6.78
CA ALA A 29 0.88 8.99 5.65
C ALA A 29 0.96 7.89 4.58
N ARG A 30 0.92 8.30 3.31
CA ARG A 30 1.00 7.46 2.11
C ARG A 30 2.43 7.39 1.58
N THR A 31 2.86 6.25 1.05
CA THR A 31 4.00 6.16 0.12
C THR A 31 3.50 5.65 -1.23
N ILE A 32 3.64 6.43 -2.31
CA ILE A 32 3.22 6.05 -3.66
C ILE A 32 4.45 5.81 -4.52
N PHE A 33 4.54 4.62 -5.10
CA PHE A 33 5.21 4.43 -6.39
C PHE A 33 4.25 3.74 -7.33
N ALA A 34 3.73 4.48 -8.31
CA ALA A 34 3.06 3.93 -9.49
C ALA A 34 3.56 4.71 -10.71
N PRO A 35 4.45 4.13 -11.54
CA PRO A 35 4.80 4.73 -12.82
C PRO A 35 3.62 4.56 -13.80
N ASP A 36 3.13 5.69 -14.31
CA ASP A 36 2.28 5.88 -15.49
C ASP A 36 1.01 5.03 -15.65
N TYR A 37 -0.12 5.60 -15.23
CA TYR A 37 -1.43 5.29 -15.82
C TYR A 37 -2.01 6.56 -16.46
N ASN A 38 -2.04 6.61 -17.80
CA ASN A 38 -2.72 7.65 -18.57
C ASN A 38 -3.92 7.02 -19.31
N PRO A 39 -5.17 7.32 -18.93
CA PRO A 39 -6.36 6.71 -19.51
C PRO A 39 -6.70 7.20 -20.93
N SER A 40 -5.95 8.15 -21.50
CA SER A 40 -6.32 8.82 -22.76
C SER A 40 -5.48 8.42 -23.98
N SER A 41 -5.28 7.12 -24.23
CA SER A 41 -4.75 6.66 -25.52
C SER A 41 -5.63 5.55 -26.12
N THR A 42 -6.66 5.96 -26.86
CA THR A 42 -7.31 5.11 -27.86
C THR A 42 -7.28 5.84 -29.20
N ASP A 43 -6.42 5.36 -30.09
CA ASP A 43 -6.51 5.65 -31.53
C ASP A 43 -7.62 4.78 -32.14
N ALA A 44 -8.64 5.43 -32.72
CA ALA A 44 -9.31 5.00 -33.96
C ALA A 44 -10.32 6.06 -34.47
N GLU A 45 -9.87 6.78 -35.51
CA GLU A 45 -10.53 7.45 -36.64
C GLU A 45 -12.08 7.64 -36.77
N SER A 46 -12.40 8.90 -37.14
CA SER A 46 -13.42 9.39 -38.12
C SER A 46 -14.91 9.36 -37.68
N THR A 47 -15.78 10.36 -37.90
CA THR A 47 -15.93 11.34 -39.00
C THR A 47 -16.69 12.60 -38.56
N GLU A 48 -16.31 13.74 -39.15
CA GLU A 48 -17.08 14.88 -39.71
C GLU A 48 -18.28 15.54 -38.99
N ASP A 49 -18.12 16.87 -38.87
CA ASP A 49 -19.00 17.96 -39.35
C ASP A 49 -19.94 18.76 -38.42
N ASN A 50 -19.55 20.05 -38.31
CA ASN A 50 -20.28 21.29 -38.55
C ASN A 50 -21.23 21.93 -37.52
N ASN A 51 -20.87 23.20 -37.22
CA ASN A 51 -21.70 24.43 -37.16
C ASN A 51 -22.84 24.46 -36.11
N GLU A 52 -23.23 25.58 -35.48
CA GLU A 52 -23.00 27.02 -35.58
C GLU A 52 -23.71 27.64 -34.34
N THR A 53 -23.33 28.86 -33.93
CA THR A 53 -24.13 30.00 -33.36
C THR A 53 -25.41 29.73 -32.51
N ASP A 54 -25.82 30.50 -31.49
CA ASP A 54 -25.65 31.92 -31.19
C ASP A 54 -26.26 32.25 -29.78
N THR A 55 -25.68 33.28 -29.15
CA THR A 55 -26.20 34.38 -28.29
C THR A 55 -27.31 34.28 -27.21
N GLU A 56 -26.99 34.99 -26.11
CA GLU A 56 -27.82 35.90 -25.26
C GLU A 56 -28.92 35.27 -24.37
N GLU A 57 -29.23 35.70 -23.14
CA GLU A 57 -29.09 36.99 -22.45
C GLU A 57 -29.31 36.81 -20.92
N GLN A 58 -28.86 37.80 -20.13
CA GLN A 58 -28.99 37.93 -18.67
C GLN A 58 -30.43 37.93 -18.12
N SER A 59 -30.61 37.46 -16.88
CA SER A 59 -31.31 38.29 -15.88
C SER A 59 -30.90 37.91 -14.44
N THR A 60 -30.58 38.95 -13.69
CA THR A 60 -30.37 39.02 -12.24
C THR A 60 -31.70 38.89 -11.49
N ASN A 61 -31.68 38.24 -10.32
CA ASN A 61 -32.42 38.71 -9.14
C ASN A 61 -31.83 38.07 -7.87
N GLU A 62 -31.38 38.93 -6.97
CA GLU A 62 -31.10 38.62 -5.58
C GLU A 62 -32.42 38.39 -4.84
N GLU A 63 -32.57 37.24 -4.18
CA GLU A 63 -33.45 37.10 -3.03
C GLU A 63 -32.69 36.39 -1.90
N THR A 64 -32.63 37.08 -0.77
CA THR A 64 -32.00 36.65 0.47
C THR A 64 -32.98 35.75 1.21
N GLU A 65 -32.70 34.45 1.29
CA GLU A 65 -33.33 33.56 2.28
C GLU A 65 -32.27 32.98 3.20
N THR A 66 -32.26 33.50 4.43
CA THR A 66 -31.63 32.89 5.60
C THR A 66 -32.32 31.56 5.90
N THR A 67 -31.61 30.46 5.69
CA THR A 67 -31.92 29.18 6.33
C THR A 67 -30.70 28.72 7.13
N ASP A 68 -30.85 28.78 8.45
CA ASP A 68 -30.01 28.05 9.40
C ASP A 68 -30.12 26.56 9.08
N ASN A 69 -29.13 26.01 8.39
CA ASN A 69 -28.86 24.59 8.37
C ASN A 69 -27.55 24.38 9.12
N THR A 70 -27.69 24.00 10.38
CA THR A 70 -26.62 23.50 11.24
C THR A 70 -26.13 22.18 10.66
N SER A 71 -25.32 22.26 9.61
CA SER A 71 -24.45 21.18 9.17
C SER A 71 -23.39 21.05 10.26
N SER A 72 -23.36 19.91 10.96
CA SER A 72 -22.20 19.52 11.75
C SER A 72 -21.05 19.30 10.77
N SER A 73 -20.35 20.38 10.45
CA SER A 73 -19.04 20.31 9.82
C SER A 73 -18.17 19.50 10.78
N GLU A 74 -17.85 18.27 10.41
CA GLU A 74 -16.69 17.60 10.98
C GLU A 74 -15.51 18.56 10.73
N GLU A 75 -15.04 19.19 11.82
CA GLU A 75 -13.88 20.06 11.76
C GLU A 75 -12.70 19.20 11.30
N ILE A 76 -12.31 19.38 10.04
CA ILE A 76 -11.02 18.91 9.54
C ILE A 76 -9.97 19.62 10.40
N LEU A 77 -9.41 18.90 11.38
CA LEU A 77 -8.57 19.54 12.39
C LEU A 77 -7.24 20.05 11.82
N PHE A 78 -6.71 19.46 10.75
CA PHE A 78 -5.49 19.92 10.08
C PHE A 78 -5.42 19.47 8.61
N SER A 79 -5.06 20.38 7.69
CA SER A 79 -4.62 20.06 6.33
C SER A 79 -3.09 19.96 6.27
N THR A 80 -2.51 19.21 5.31
CA THR A 80 -1.08 19.33 4.98
C THR A 80 -0.66 20.74 4.61
N GLU A 81 -1.61 21.53 4.09
CA GLU A 81 -1.36 22.92 3.74
C GLU A 81 -1.12 23.78 4.99
N ASP A 82 -1.51 23.27 6.18
CA ASP A 82 -1.31 23.90 7.48
C ASP A 82 -0.05 23.39 8.20
N LEU A 83 0.66 22.39 7.64
CA LEU A 83 1.91 21.88 8.17
C LEU A 83 3.09 22.58 7.49
N ASP A 84 4.03 23.11 8.28
CA ASP A 84 5.33 23.56 7.78
C ASP A 84 6.28 22.36 7.77
N TYR A 85 6.76 21.97 6.59
CA TYR A 85 7.67 20.83 6.44
C TYR A 85 8.66 21.07 5.31
N GLU A 86 9.88 20.55 5.48
CA GLU A 86 10.88 20.51 4.43
C GLU A 86 10.93 19.10 3.81
N ILE A 87 11.07 19.03 2.49
CA ILE A 87 11.26 17.77 1.77
C ILE A 87 12.74 17.62 1.44
N GLU A 88 13.35 16.55 1.93
CA GLU A 88 14.70 16.13 1.54
C GLU A 88 14.64 14.89 0.64
N ILE A 89 15.45 14.88 -0.42
CA ILE A 89 15.61 13.72 -1.28
C ILE A 89 16.69 12.82 -0.68
N ILE A 90 16.29 11.65 -0.19
CA ILE A 90 17.18 10.66 0.44
C ILE A 90 17.66 9.56 -0.52
N GLY A 91 17.20 9.57 -1.78
CA GLY A 91 17.60 8.59 -2.79
C GLY A 91 17.04 8.91 -4.17
N GLU A 92 17.87 8.74 -5.21
CA GLU A 92 17.53 9.01 -6.62
C GLU A 92 18.02 7.88 -7.53
N GLY A 93 17.52 7.86 -8.77
CA GLY A 93 17.96 6.88 -9.78
C GLY A 93 17.52 5.45 -9.49
N LEU A 94 16.48 5.29 -8.67
CA LEU A 94 15.85 4.01 -8.33
C LEU A 94 14.89 3.58 -9.45
N GLU A 95 14.83 2.28 -9.70
CA GLU A 95 13.99 1.64 -10.70
C GLU A 95 12.80 0.96 -10.03
N ILE A 96 11.65 1.66 -10.02
CA ILE A 96 10.41 1.19 -9.40
C ILE A 96 10.66 0.75 -7.93
N PRO A 97 11.13 1.67 -7.07
CA PRO A 97 11.28 1.36 -5.66
C PRO A 97 9.91 1.00 -5.05
N TRP A 98 9.87 -0.03 -4.21
CA TRP A 98 8.61 -0.61 -3.73
C TRP A 98 8.44 -0.52 -2.20
N GLU A 99 9.48 -0.89 -1.46
CA GLU A 99 9.58 -0.74 -0.01
C GLU A 99 10.79 0.12 0.35
N ILE A 100 10.66 0.93 1.39
CA ILE A 100 11.78 1.59 2.07
C ILE A 100 11.78 1.16 3.53
N SER A 101 12.92 0.72 4.05
CA SER A 101 13.05 0.26 5.42
C SER A 101 14.28 0.87 6.09
N PRO A 102 14.12 1.65 7.17
CA PRO A 102 15.24 2.13 7.96
C PRO A 102 15.92 0.96 8.70
N LEU A 103 17.24 1.00 8.75
CA LEU A 103 18.07 0.14 9.57
C LEU A 103 18.35 0.80 10.93
N PRO A 104 18.68 0.02 11.97
CA PRO A 104 18.92 0.58 13.30
C PRO A 104 20.14 1.52 13.42
N ASP A 105 20.98 1.58 12.39
CA ASP A 105 22.14 2.47 12.29
C ASP A 105 21.88 3.74 11.46
N GLY A 106 20.64 3.96 11.02
CA GLY A 106 20.20 5.14 10.28
C GLY A 106 20.31 5.02 8.76
N ARG A 107 20.84 3.92 8.22
CA ARG A 107 20.81 3.64 6.79
C ARG A 107 19.43 3.18 6.34
N PHE A 108 19.17 3.21 5.04
CA PHE A 108 17.92 2.74 4.46
C PHE A 108 18.19 1.66 3.42
N LEU A 109 17.38 0.60 3.47
CA LEU A 109 17.28 -0.38 2.40
C LEU A 109 16.02 -0.11 1.58
N VAL A 110 16.15 -0.24 0.27
CA VAL A 110 15.04 -0.10 -0.68
C VAL A 110 14.96 -1.34 -1.56
N THR A 111 13.77 -1.87 -1.76
CA THR A 111 13.52 -2.88 -2.80
C THR A 111 13.19 -2.19 -4.11
N GLU A 112 13.80 -2.63 -5.20
CA GLU A 112 13.46 -2.26 -6.57
C GLU A 112 12.76 -3.45 -7.22
N ARG A 113 11.56 -3.22 -7.77
CA ARG A 113 10.69 -4.27 -8.33
C ARG A 113 11.37 -5.21 -9.33
N PRO A 114 12.35 -4.78 -10.16
CA PRO A 114 13.12 -5.68 -11.02
C PRO A 114 13.96 -6.75 -10.32
N GLY A 115 14.08 -6.75 -9.00
CA GLY A 115 14.79 -7.81 -8.25
C GLY A 115 16.09 -7.36 -7.58
N ARG A 116 16.17 -6.10 -7.13
CA ARG A 116 17.36 -5.58 -6.44
C ARG A 116 17.00 -4.99 -5.08
N VAL A 117 17.82 -5.26 -4.07
CA VAL A 117 17.83 -4.49 -2.83
C VAL A 117 18.95 -3.45 -2.93
N VAL A 118 18.66 -2.20 -2.66
CA VAL A 118 19.60 -1.07 -2.73
C VAL A 118 19.82 -0.52 -1.32
N MET A 119 21.08 -0.32 -0.94
CA MET A 119 21.41 0.50 0.23
C MET A 119 21.50 1.97 -0.21
N LEU A 120 20.67 2.85 0.36
CA LEU A 120 20.74 4.28 0.04
C LEU A 120 22.09 4.87 0.48
N ASP A 121 22.51 5.95 -0.20
CA ASP A 121 23.81 6.62 -0.01
C ASP A 121 25.04 5.69 -0.16
N SER A 122 24.86 4.59 -0.87
CA SER A 122 25.88 3.60 -1.14
C SER A 122 25.84 3.17 -2.61
N GLU A 123 26.96 2.64 -3.10
CA GLU A 123 27.00 1.98 -4.42
C GLU A 123 26.51 0.52 -4.33
N GLU A 124 26.23 0.01 -3.12
CA GLU A 124 25.84 -1.37 -2.88
C GLU A 124 24.43 -1.69 -3.39
N LYS A 125 24.36 -2.71 -4.27
CA LYS A 125 23.13 -3.28 -4.80
C LYS A 125 23.19 -4.80 -4.76
N TYR A 126 22.16 -5.42 -4.21
CA TYR A 126 22.07 -6.87 -4.05
C TYR A 126 21.00 -7.41 -4.98
N THR A 127 21.42 -8.20 -5.97
CA THR A 127 20.48 -8.89 -6.87
C THR A 127 19.88 -10.09 -6.15
N ILE A 128 18.55 -10.16 -6.12
CA ILE A 128 17.81 -11.31 -5.64
C ILE A 128 17.53 -12.23 -6.82
N HIS A 129 17.90 -13.50 -6.70
CA HIS A 129 17.70 -14.48 -7.75
C HIS A 129 16.24 -14.93 -7.84
N ASP A 130 15.85 -15.48 -8.99
CA ASP A 130 14.52 -16.06 -9.26
C ASP A 130 13.33 -15.09 -9.16
N VAL A 131 13.58 -13.77 -9.06
CA VAL A 131 12.55 -12.74 -9.13
C VAL A 131 11.98 -12.68 -10.55
N GLU A 132 10.68 -12.84 -10.66
CA GLU A 132 9.94 -12.67 -11.90
C GLU A 132 9.28 -11.28 -11.92
N HIS A 133 9.88 -10.34 -12.68
CA HIS A 133 9.32 -9.00 -12.85
C HIS A 133 8.30 -8.99 -14.00
N ILE A 134 7.02 -9.15 -13.65
CA ILE A 134 5.91 -9.20 -14.62
C ILE A 134 4.68 -8.43 -14.10
N GLY A 135 4.25 -7.41 -14.85
CA GLY A 135 3.12 -6.56 -14.45
C GLY A 135 3.36 -5.86 -13.12
N GLU A 136 2.56 -6.19 -12.11
CA GLU A 136 2.72 -5.74 -10.73
C GLU A 136 3.66 -6.64 -9.88
N GLY A 137 3.99 -7.83 -10.38
CA GLY A 137 4.89 -8.77 -9.70
C GLY A 137 6.37 -8.37 -9.83
N GLY A 138 7.18 -8.83 -8.88
CA GLY A 138 8.62 -8.57 -8.80
C GLY A 138 9.11 -8.68 -7.36
N LEU A 139 10.18 -7.96 -7.01
CA LEU A 139 10.62 -7.80 -5.62
C LEU A 139 9.82 -6.67 -4.94
N LEU A 140 9.04 -7.01 -3.93
CA LEU A 140 8.04 -6.13 -3.33
C LEU A 140 8.43 -5.76 -1.90
N GLY A 141 7.73 -6.30 -0.90
CA GLY A 141 7.91 -5.93 0.50
C GLY A 141 9.27 -6.32 1.06
N LEU A 142 9.70 -5.53 2.04
CA LEU A 142 10.88 -5.74 2.87
C LEU A 142 10.49 -5.49 4.32
N ALA A 143 10.88 -6.39 5.22
CA ALA A 143 10.74 -6.18 6.66
C ALA A 143 12.04 -6.50 7.38
N ILE A 144 12.47 -5.59 8.25
CA ILE A 144 13.64 -5.74 9.11
C ILE A 144 13.21 -6.50 10.36
N SER A 145 13.97 -7.53 10.77
CA SER A 145 13.69 -8.28 12.00
C SER A 145 13.67 -7.34 13.22
N PRO A 146 12.75 -7.54 14.18
CA PRO A 146 12.80 -6.81 15.45
C PRO A 146 14.14 -6.96 16.19
N ASP A 147 14.81 -8.12 16.00
CA ASP A 147 16.10 -8.46 16.61
C ASP A 147 17.28 -8.22 15.64
N PHE A 148 17.12 -7.34 14.64
CA PHE A 148 18.11 -7.13 13.58
C PHE A 148 19.52 -6.81 14.09
N LYS A 149 19.63 -6.08 15.21
CA LYS A 149 20.94 -5.75 15.81
C LYS A 149 21.72 -7.00 16.23
N ASP A 150 21.02 -8.08 16.57
CA ASP A 150 21.60 -9.32 17.07
C ASP A 150 21.75 -10.37 15.97
N ASN A 151 20.80 -10.40 15.01
CA ASN A 151 20.73 -11.47 14.01
C ASN A 151 20.99 -11.03 12.55
N GLY A 152 20.96 -9.73 12.25
CA GLY A 152 21.08 -9.18 10.90
C GLY A 152 19.98 -9.60 9.92
N GLN A 153 18.85 -10.14 10.40
CA GLN A 153 17.85 -10.79 9.55
C GLN A 153 16.85 -9.82 8.95
N LEU A 154 16.60 -9.97 7.66
CA LEU A 154 15.53 -9.29 6.96
C LEU A 154 14.71 -10.25 6.12
N PHE A 155 13.51 -9.83 5.74
CA PHE A 155 12.54 -10.64 5.03
C PHE A 155 12.14 -9.92 3.74
N LEU A 156 12.10 -10.64 2.63
CA LEU A 156 11.74 -10.13 1.32
C LEU A 156 10.52 -10.90 0.79
N TYR A 157 9.55 -10.17 0.25
CA TYR A 157 8.44 -10.72 -0.51
C TYR A 157 8.73 -10.55 -1.99
N TYR A 158 8.64 -11.63 -2.77
CA TYR A 158 8.82 -11.52 -4.21
C TYR A 158 8.04 -12.55 -5.02
N THR A 159 7.72 -12.15 -6.24
CA THR A 159 7.10 -12.98 -7.28
C THR A 159 8.17 -13.85 -7.95
N TYR A 160 7.84 -15.11 -8.22
CA TYR A 160 8.71 -16.06 -8.92
C TYR A 160 7.91 -16.97 -9.86
N ALA A 161 8.60 -17.56 -10.84
CA ALA A 161 8.02 -18.57 -11.73
C ALA A 161 8.38 -19.99 -11.27
N SER A 162 7.41 -20.91 -11.30
CA SER A 162 7.63 -22.35 -11.16
C SER A 162 6.95 -23.07 -12.32
N GLY A 163 7.76 -23.52 -13.30
CA GLY A 163 7.23 -24.00 -14.58
C GLY A 163 6.49 -22.88 -15.33
N ASN A 164 5.20 -23.09 -15.61
CA ASN A 164 4.35 -22.12 -16.30
C ASN A 164 3.43 -21.33 -15.34
N GLN A 165 3.65 -21.45 -14.03
CA GLN A 165 2.85 -20.80 -13.00
C GLN A 165 3.65 -19.70 -12.31
N ILE A 166 2.94 -18.66 -11.88
CA ILE A 166 3.47 -17.55 -11.12
C ILE A 166 3.02 -17.71 -9.67
N TYR A 167 3.95 -17.51 -8.76
CA TYR A 167 3.73 -17.56 -7.33
C TYR A 167 4.42 -16.38 -6.67
N ASN A 168 4.07 -16.12 -5.42
CA ASN A 168 4.81 -15.25 -4.53
C ASN A 168 5.39 -16.07 -3.37
N ARG A 169 6.45 -15.54 -2.76
CA ARG A 169 7.03 -16.12 -1.55
C ARG A 169 7.58 -15.06 -0.62
N VAL A 170 7.80 -15.47 0.63
CA VAL A 170 8.60 -14.75 1.61
C VAL A 170 9.89 -15.54 1.85
N SER A 171 11.03 -14.87 1.71
CA SER A 171 12.34 -15.39 2.06
C SER A 171 12.98 -14.54 3.15
N ARG A 172 13.74 -15.17 4.04
CA ARG A 172 14.61 -14.51 5.01
C ARG A 172 16.04 -14.50 4.50
N PHE A 173 16.74 -13.39 4.69
CA PHE A 173 18.16 -13.21 4.42
C PHE A 173 18.88 -12.69 5.67
N THR A 174 20.20 -12.79 5.68
CA THR A 174 21.07 -12.14 6.67
C THR A 174 21.86 -11.03 5.97
N LEU A 175 21.88 -9.82 6.55
CA LEU A 175 22.78 -8.75 6.14
C LEU A 175 24.04 -8.77 7.02
N GLU A 176 25.14 -9.27 6.47
CA GLU A 176 26.45 -9.31 7.14
C GLU A 176 27.50 -8.64 6.25
N GLU A 177 28.37 -7.81 6.82
CA GLU A 177 29.43 -7.08 6.10
C GLU A 177 28.93 -6.32 4.85
N ASN A 178 27.70 -5.77 4.89
CA ASN A 178 27.02 -5.15 3.74
C ASN A 178 26.85 -6.10 2.56
N THR A 179 26.51 -7.36 2.80
CA THR A 179 26.11 -8.32 1.77
C THR A 179 24.90 -9.09 2.27
N LEU A 180 23.94 -9.35 1.37
CA LEU A 180 22.82 -10.24 1.66
C LEU A 180 23.19 -11.70 1.36
N THR A 181 23.09 -12.55 2.38
CA THR A 181 23.43 -13.96 2.34
C THR A 181 22.31 -14.81 2.96
N ASP A 182 22.52 -16.14 2.97
CA ASP A 182 21.73 -17.11 3.74
C ASP A 182 20.23 -17.10 3.49
N GLU A 183 19.84 -17.05 2.21
CA GLU A 183 18.43 -17.15 1.83
C GLU A 183 17.79 -18.42 2.40
N THR A 184 16.73 -18.23 3.19
CA THR A 184 15.87 -19.29 3.72
C THR A 184 14.44 -19.00 3.29
N TYR A 185 13.79 -19.94 2.60
CA TYR A 185 12.38 -19.79 2.25
C TYR A 185 11.51 -19.95 3.50
N ILE A 186 10.66 -18.96 3.77
CA ILE A 186 9.81 -18.89 4.96
C ILE A 186 8.38 -19.30 4.64
N LEU A 187 7.83 -18.80 3.53
CA LEU A 187 6.50 -19.15 3.04
C LEU A 187 6.54 -19.15 1.51
N ASN A 188 6.14 -20.25 0.88
CA ASN A 188 6.17 -20.44 -0.58
C ASN A 188 4.76 -20.64 -1.15
N GLU A 189 4.67 -20.66 -2.48
CA GLU A 189 3.47 -21.04 -3.22
C GLU A 189 2.23 -20.20 -2.85
N ILE A 190 2.43 -18.95 -2.43
CA ILE A 190 1.35 -17.96 -2.37
C ILE A 190 0.91 -17.73 -3.82
N PRO A 191 -0.39 -17.86 -4.17
CA PRO A 191 -0.81 -17.62 -5.54
C PRO A 191 -0.37 -16.25 -6.04
N GLY A 192 0.11 -16.20 -7.28
CA GLY A 192 0.58 -14.97 -7.93
C GLY A 192 0.09 -14.88 -9.36
N ALA A 193 0.08 -13.67 -9.88
CA ALA A 193 -0.35 -13.38 -11.25
C ALA A 193 0.34 -12.12 -11.78
N ARG A 194 -0.04 -11.71 -12.99
CA ARG A 194 0.43 -10.44 -13.57
C ARG A 194 -0.02 -9.23 -12.74
N PHE A 195 -1.17 -9.33 -12.08
CA PHE A 195 -1.75 -8.30 -11.23
C PHE A 195 -2.24 -8.91 -9.91
N HIS A 196 -2.38 -8.09 -8.88
CA HIS A 196 -2.91 -8.46 -7.57
C HIS A 196 -2.03 -9.44 -6.78
N ASN A 197 -0.77 -9.07 -6.56
CA ASN A 197 0.19 -9.85 -5.78
C ASN A 197 0.25 -9.45 -4.30
N GLY A 198 -0.44 -8.38 -3.88
CA GLY A 198 -0.25 -7.79 -2.55
C GLY A 198 1.22 -7.42 -2.32
N GLY A 199 1.82 -8.00 -1.28
CA GLY A 199 3.27 -8.06 -1.13
C GLY A 199 3.88 -7.19 -0.05
N ARG A 200 3.08 -6.54 0.82
CA ARG A 200 3.59 -5.78 1.96
C ARG A 200 4.00 -6.73 3.07
N LEU A 201 5.15 -6.47 3.68
CA LEU A 201 5.64 -7.16 4.87
C LEU A 201 5.76 -6.17 6.02
N LYS A 202 5.33 -6.57 7.22
CA LYS A 202 5.59 -5.77 8.42
C LYS A 202 5.54 -6.63 9.67
N PHE A 203 6.46 -6.40 10.61
CA PHE A 203 6.38 -7.00 11.93
C PHE A 203 5.36 -6.25 12.79
N GLY A 204 4.46 -7.01 13.41
CA GLY A 204 3.51 -6.48 14.38
C GLY A 204 4.13 -6.29 15.77
N PRO A 205 3.42 -5.59 16.67
CA PRO A 205 3.85 -5.40 18.06
C PRO A 205 3.92 -6.71 18.86
N ASP A 206 3.31 -7.78 18.35
CA ASP A 206 3.37 -9.15 18.88
C ASP A 206 4.61 -9.94 18.41
N GLY A 207 5.50 -9.31 17.62
CA GLY A 207 6.70 -9.92 17.07
C GLY A 207 6.44 -10.91 15.93
N LYS A 208 5.22 -10.96 15.38
CA LYS A 208 4.87 -11.80 14.23
C LYS A 208 5.04 -11.04 12.92
N LEU A 209 5.32 -11.77 11.84
CA LEU A 209 5.40 -11.22 10.50
C LEU A 209 4.01 -11.26 9.86
N TYR A 210 3.51 -10.09 9.47
CA TYR A 210 2.27 -9.93 8.72
C TYR A 210 2.57 -9.72 7.24
N ILE A 211 1.79 -10.37 6.39
CA ILE A 211 2.01 -10.46 4.95
C ILE A 211 0.69 -10.15 4.24
N THR A 212 0.68 -9.19 3.33
CA THR A 212 -0.49 -8.98 2.47
C THR A 212 -0.39 -9.79 1.19
N THR A 213 -1.50 -10.37 0.74
CA THR A 213 -1.56 -11.13 -0.52
C THR A 213 -2.81 -10.71 -1.29
N GLY A 214 -2.65 -10.44 -2.59
CA GLY A 214 -3.79 -10.17 -3.46
C GLY A 214 -4.45 -11.45 -3.94
N ASP A 215 -5.59 -11.32 -4.61
CA ASP A 215 -6.42 -12.42 -5.09
C ASP A 215 -5.82 -13.16 -6.31
N ALA A 216 -4.67 -12.72 -6.81
CA ALA A 216 -4.00 -13.26 -8.00
C ALA A 216 -4.92 -13.33 -9.25
N GLN A 217 -5.86 -12.39 -9.36
CA GLN A 217 -6.89 -12.33 -10.41
C GLN A 217 -7.90 -13.49 -10.41
N ASP A 218 -7.91 -14.32 -9.37
CA ASP A 218 -9.01 -15.26 -9.08
C ASP A 218 -9.68 -14.84 -7.78
N SER A 219 -10.66 -13.95 -7.91
CA SER A 219 -11.33 -13.35 -6.78
C SER A 219 -12.05 -14.34 -5.85
N ASN A 220 -12.40 -15.53 -6.34
CA ASN A 220 -13.01 -16.56 -5.48
C ASN A 220 -12.04 -17.03 -4.38
N LEU A 221 -10.73 -16.97 -4.64
CA LEU A 221 -9.72 -17.38 -3.66
C LEU A 221 -9.72 -16.49 -2.42
N SER A 222 -10.15 -15.23 -2.51
CA SER A 222 -10.25 -14.32 -1.36
C SER A 222 -11.18 -14.86 -0.28
N GLN A 223 -12.26 -15.54 -0.66
CA GLN A 223 -13.23 -16.16 0.25
C GLN A 223 -12.83 -17.56 0.72
N ASP A 224 -11.92 -18.25 0.02
CA ASP A 224 -11.41 -19.55 0.45
C ASP A 224 -10.32 -19.38 1.52
N VAL A 225 -10.63 -19.76 2.75
CA VAL A 225 -9.70 -19.71 3.90
C VAL A 225 -8.57 -20.75 3.83
N ASN A 226 -8.65 -21.71 2.90
CA ASN A 226 -7.56 -22.66 2.64
C ASN A 226 -6.57 -22.15 1.58
N SER A 227 -6.91 -21.05 0.90
CA SER A 227 -6.02 -20.36 -0.04
C SER A 227 -5.21 -19.27 0.66
N LEU A 228 -4.01 -19.00 0.17
CA LEU A 228 -3.17 -17.89 0.61
C LEU A 228 -3.44 -16.59 -0.15
N ALA A 229 -4.32 -16.57 -1.16
CA ALA A 229 -4.61 -15.38 -1.97
C ALA A 229 -5.74 -14.54 -1.39
N GLY A 230 -5.64 -13.21 -1.48
CA GLY A 230 -6.65 -12.27 -1.01
C GLY A 230 -6.75 -12.23 0.52
N LYS A 231 -5.60 -12.25 1.21
CA LYS A 231 -5.48 -12.40 2.66
C LYS A 231 -4.58 -11.34 3.29
N ILE A 232 -4.72 -11.21 4.60
CA ILE A 232 -3.59 -10.88 5.47
C ILE A 232 -3.18 -12.17 6.16
N LEU A 233 -1.92 -12.53 6.07
CA LEU A 233 -1.32 -13.68 6.73
C LEU A 233 -0.52 -13.22 7.95
N ARG A 234 -0.39 -14.10 8.96
CA ARG A 234 0.40 -13.89 10.17
C ARG A 234 1.19 -15.15 10.51
N ILE A 235 2.50 -15.05 10.56
CA ILE A 235 3.43 -16.15 10.85
C ILE A 235 4.51 -15.76 11.87
N ASN A 236 5.13 -16.74 12.51
CA ASN A 236 6.37 -16.52 13.26
C ASN A 236 7.54 -16.21 12.30
N PRO A 237 8.62 -15.55 12.77
CA PRO A 237 9.78 -15.24 11.93
C PRO A 237 10.48 -16.47 11.33
N ASP A 238 10.27 -17.66 11.88
CA ASP A 238 10.81 -18.92 11.37
C ASP A 238 9.87 -19.64 10.38
N GLY A 239 8.70 -19.04 10.06
CA GLY A 239 7.69 -19.61 9.17
C GLY A 239 6.66 -20.50 9.86
N THR A 240 6.80 -20.77 11.16
CA THR A 240 5.79 -21.54 11.89
C THR A 240 4.52 -20.73 12.12
N ILE A 241 3.39 -21.42 12.28
CA ILE A 241 2.08 -20.79 12.46
C ILE A 241 1.88 -20.49 13.95
N PRO A 242 1.52 -19.25 14.35
CA PRO A 242 1.18 -18.94 15.73
C PRO A 242 -0.01 -19.78 16.22
N GLU A 243 0.08 -20.32 17.45
CA GLU A 243 -0.98 -21.15 18.04
C GLU A 243 -2.31 -20.40 18.26
N ASP A 244 -2.25 -19.07 18.31
CA ASP A 244 -3.38 -18.16 18.48
C ASP A 244 -3.93 -17.61 17.14
N ASN A 245 -3.51 -18.15 16.00
CA ASN A 245 -4.12 -17.78 14.71
C ASN A 245 -5.59 -18.23 14.66
N PRO A 246 -6.45 -17.48 13.95
CA PRO A 246 -7.90 -17.69 13.97
C PRO A 246 -8.37 -18.95 13.24
N PHE A 247 -7.53 -19.51 12.36
CA PHE A 247 -7.83 -20.74 11.61
C PHE A 247 -6.79 -21.81 11.96
N GLU A 248 -7.25 -23.03 12.24
CA GLU A 248 -6.41 -24.16 12.65
C GLU A 248 -5.35 -24.48 11.58
N ASP A 249 -4.09 -24.62 12.02
CA ASP A 249 -2.94 -24.92 11.17
C ASP A 249 -2.83 -24.03 9.91
N SER A 250 -3.27 -22.76 10.01
CA SER A 250 -3.30 -21.84 8.87
C SER A 250 -2.62 -20.49 9.18
N PRO A 251 -1.83 -19.95 8.23
CA PRO A 251 -1.24 -18.62 8.37
C PRO A 251 -2.27 -17.51 8.15
N VAL A 252 -3.51 -17.82 7.73
CA VAL A 252 -4.54 -16.80 7.46
C VAL A 252 -4.91 -16.08 8.75
N TYR A 253 -4.78 -14.75 8.74
CA TYR A 253 -5.20 -13.87 9.84
C TYR A 253 -6.52 -13.16 9.51
N ALA A 254 -6.69 -12.71 8.27
CA ALA A 254 -7.89 -12.08 7.75
C ALA A 254 -8.07 -12.43 6.26
N TYR A 255 -9.30 -12.41 5.76
CA TYR A 255 -9.62 -12.86 4.40
C TYR A 255 -10.71 -12.01 3.73
N GLY A 256 -10.98 -12.25 2.45
CA GLY A 256 -11.93 -11.45 1.69
C GLY A 256 -11.38 -10.10 1.26
N LEU A 257 -10.08 -10.02 1.00
CA LEU A 257 -9.39 -8.83 0.50
C LEU A 257 -9.05 -8.99 -0.99
N ARG A 258 -8.89 -7.87 -1.72
CA ARG A 258 -8.67 -7.88 -3.18
C ARG A 258 -7.19 -7.83 -3.53
N ASN A 259 -6.51 -6.75 -3.17
CA ASN A 259 -5.09 -6.53 -3.42
C ASN A 259 -4.48 -5.60 -2.35
N PRO A 260 -4.45 -6.03 -1.07
CA PRO A 260 -3.93 -5.21 0.01
C PRO A 260 -2.42 -4.96 -0.15
N GLN A 261 -2.00 -3.69 -0.04
CA GLN A 261 -0.61 -3.28 -0.24
C GLN A 261 -0.05 -2.39 0.88
N GLY A 262 -0.85 -2.13 1.91
CA GLY A 262 -0.47 -1.33 3.07
C GLY A 262 -0.72 -2.08 4.38
N LEU A 263 0.18 -1.91 5.35
CA LEU A 263 0.01 -2.39 6.72
C LEU A 263 0.60 -1.35 7.68
N SER A 264 -0.16 -0.99 8.71
CA SER A 264 0.36 -0.18 9.80
C SER A 264 -0.40 -0.44 11.09
N TRP A 265 0.30 -0.38 12.22
CA TRP A 265 -0.33 -0.45 13.53
C TRP A 265 -0.51 0.94 14.09
N HIS A 266 -1.71 1.19 14.61
CA HIS A 266 -2.00 2.40 15.34
C HIS A 266 -1.16 2.44 16.62
N PRO A 267 -0.37 3.50 16.86
CA PRO A 267 0.72 3.46 17.86
C PRO A 267 0.25 3.35 19.32
N PHE A 268 -1.01 3.69 19.61
CA PHE A 268 -1.53 3.71 20.98
C PHE A 268 -2.50 2.58 21.29
N SER A 269 -3.41 2.28 20.37
CA SER A 269 -4.35 1.17 20.53
C SER A 269 -3.74 -0.17 20.15
N GLY A 270 -2.72 -0.18 19.29
CA GLY A 270 -2.15 -1.39 18.71
C GLY A 270 -3.05 -2.03 17.65
N ASP A 271 -4.06 -1.32 17.16
CA ASP A 271 -4.95 -1.81 16.10
C ASP A 271 -4.22 -1.88 14.75
N LEU A 272 -4.44 -2.96 14.00
CA LEU A 272 -3.87 -3.13 12.67
C LEU A 272 -4.77 -2.49 11.61
N PHE A 273 -4.20 -1.69 10.73
CA PHE A 273 -4.86 -1.15 9.55
C PHE A 273 -4.20 -1.67 8.27
N ALA A 274 -5.00 -1.83 7.23
CA ALA A 274 -4.51 -2.13 5.89
C ALA A 274 -5.21 -1.27 4.83
N SER A 275 -4.49 -0.93 3.78
CA SER A 275 -5.09 -0.36 2.57
C SER A 275 -5.26 -1.43 1.50
N ASP A 276 -6.37 -1.35 0.77
CA ASP A 276 -6.73 -2.30 -0.27
C ASP A 276 -7.18 -1.58 -1.55
N HIS A 277 -6.78 -2.11 -2.70
CA HIS A 277 -7.20 -1.60 -4.00
C HIS A 277 -8.54 -2.22 -4.38
N GLY A 278 -9.55 -1.39 -4.62
CA GLY A 278 -10.87 -1.80 -5.08
C GLY A 278 -10.95 -2.05 -6.59
N PRO A 279 -12.11 -2.52 -7.09
CA PRO A 279 -12.36 -2.63 -8.53
C PRO A 279 -12.59 -1.27 -9.20
N ASN A 280 -11.64 -0.82 -10.02
CA ASN A 280 -11.62 0.47 -10.75
C ASN A 280 -11.51 1.71 -9.84
N SER A 281 -12.38 1.81 -8.85
CA SER A 281 -12.31 2.70 -7.67
C SER A 281 -12.67 1.83 -6.46
N GLN A 282 -13.33 2.39 -5.43
CA GLN A 282 -13.72 1.65 -4.23
C GLN A 282 -12.50 1.15 -3.46
N ASP A 283 -11.45 1.95 -3.47
CA ASP A 283 -10.28 1.67 -2.66
C ASP A 283 -10.61 1.84 -1.18
N GLU A 284 -9.98 1.04 -0.33
CA GLU A 284 -10.38 0.90 1.06
C GLU A 284 -9.22 1.13 2.02
N VAL A 285 -9.57 1.63 3.21
CA VAL A 285 -8.77 1.49 4.43
C VAL A 285 -9.58 0.69 5.44
N ASN A 286 -9.01 -0.42 5.87
CA ASN A 286 -9.66 -1.43 6.69
C ASN A 286 -9.02 -1.50 8.09
N LEU A 287 -9.85 -1.61 9.13
CA LEU A 287 -9.40 -2.02 10.47
C LEU A 287 -9.35 -3.55 10.50
N ILE A 288 -8.16 -4.11 10.63
CA ILE A 288 -7.93 -5.54 10.49
C ILE A 288 -8.06 -6.27 11.81
N LEU A 289 -9.10 -7.08 11.90
CA LEU A 289 -9.42 -7.96 13.02
C LEU A 289 -9.16 -9.45 12.68
N PRO A 290 -8.74 -10.27 13.67
CA PRO A 290 -8.44 -11.68 13.47
C PRO A 290 -9.69 -12.48 13.07
N GLY A 291 -9.56 -13.31 12.04
CA GLY A 291 -10.58 -14.24 11.55
C GLY A 291 -11.70 -13.57 10.76
N LYS A 292 -11.60 -12.27 10.50
CA LYS A 292 -12.68 -11.50 9.86
C LYS A 292 -12.61 -11.50 8.33
N ASN A 293 -13.78 -11.29 7.73
CA ASN A 293 -14.04 -11.30 6.30
C ASN A 293 -14.30 -9.87 5.81
N TYR A 294 -13.50 -9.37 4.86
CA TYR A 294 -13.64 -8.03 4.26
C TYR A 294 -14.46 -8.05 2.97
N GLY A 295 -15.12 -9.18 2.68
CA GLY A 295 -16.23 -9.22 1.74
C GLY A 295 -15.89 -9.43 0.28
N TRP A 296 -14.70 -9.05 -0.20
CA TRP A 296 -14.34 -9.25 -1.61
C TRP A 296 -14.38 -10.73 -2.01
N PRO A 297 -15.01 -11.12 -3.15
CA PRO A 297 -15.64 -10.25 -4.16
C PRO A 297 -17.16 -10.13 -4.04
N ILE A 298 -17.74 -10.58 -2.92
CA ILE A 298 -19.19 -10.60 -2.71
C ILE A 298 -19.72 -9.19 -2.46
N VAL A 299 -19.01 -8.43 -1.62
CA VAL A 299 -19.29 -7.02 -1.34
C VAL A 299 -18.00 -6.20 -1.44
N THR A 300 -18.17 -4.89 -1.66
CA THR A 300 -17.11 -3.88 -1.65
C THR A 300 -17.66 -2.64 -0.94
N CYS A 301 -16.79 -1.90 -0.25
CA CYS A 301 -17.18 -0.69 0.49
C CYS A 301 -18.26 -0.93 1.55
N LEU A 302 -19.00 0.14 1.91
CA LEU A 302 -19.96 0.17 3.01
C LEU A 302 -21.31 -0.38 2.55
N GLU A 303 -21.55 -1.67 2.79
CA GLU A 303 -22.85 -2.31 2.49
C GLU A 303 -23.66 -2.60 3.77
N GLY A 304 -23.01 -2.58 4.95
CA GLY A 304 -23.69 -2.75 6.24
C GLY A 304 -24.24 -4.16 6.51
N ASP A 305 -23.77 -5.17 5.76
CA ASP A 305 -24.07 -6.56 6.04
C ASP A 305 -23.14 -7.07 7.14
N SER A 306 -23.72 -7.43 8.29
CA SER A 306 -23.02 -7.94 9.48
C SER A 306 -22.15 -9.19 9.26
N GLN A 307 -22.22 -9.84 8.09
CA GLN A 307 -21.35 -10.95 7.71
C GLN A 307 -19.95 -10.51 7.29
N TYR A 308 -19.78 -9.25 6.91
CA TYR A 308 -18.51 -8.67 6.44
C TYR A 308 -18.13 -7.48 7.33
N GLU A 309 -16.82 -7.25 7.46
CA GLU A 309 -16.33 -6.03 8.09
C GLU A 309 -16.30 -4.94 7.03
N ASP A 310 -17.08 -3.89 7.26
CA ASP A 310 -17.06 -2.69 6.46
C ASP A 310 -15.70 -1.97 6.63
N PRO A 311 -15.16 -1.35 5.57
CA PRO A 311 -13.95 -0.56 5.68
C PRO A 311 -14.19 0.66 6.56
N VAL A 312 -13.13 1.10 7.23
CA VAL A 312 -13.14 2.38 7.97
C VAL A 312 -13.31 3.54 6.98
N SER A 313 -12.75 3.43 5.77
CA SER A 313 -12.96 4.38 4.68
C SER A 313 -13.04 3.69 3.34
N CYS A 314 -13.94 4.15 2.49
CA CYS A 314 -14.03 3.75 1.08
C CYS A 314 -13.96 4.98 0.18
N TYR A 315 -13.18 4.88 -0.91
CA TYR A 315 -12.99 5.92 -1.91
C TYR A 315 -13.63 5.48 -3.23
N SER A 316 -14.91 5.79 -3.41
CA SER A 316 -15.69 5.43 -4.61
C SER A 316 -15.62 6.47 -5.72
N ASP A 317 -15.50 7.75 -5.35
CA ASP A 317 -15.68 8.90 -6.26
C ASP A 317 -14.45 9.15 -7.14
N PHE A 318 -13.30 8.61 -6.75
CA PHE A 318 -12.06 8.63 -7.52
C PHE A 318 -11.24 7.37 -7.20
N THR A 319 -10.28 7.05 -8.06
CA THR A 319 -9.31 5.97 -7.82
C THR A 319 -8.13 6.52 -7.00
N LEU A 320 -7.99 6.06 -5.76
CA LEU A 320 -6.86 6.39 -4.89
C LEU A 320 -5.62 5.56 -5.24
N ALA A 321 -5.80 4.27 -5.52
CA ALA A 321 -4.75 3.26 -5.65
C ALA A 321 -3.76 3.27 -4.45
N PRO A 322 -4.22 2.91 -3.23
CA PRO A 322 -3.43 3.03 -2.02
C PRO A 322 -2.50 1.82 -1.77
N SER A 323 -1.20 2.09 -1.64
CA SER A 323 -0.20 1.07 -1.30
C SER A 323 0.38 1.23 0.11
N GLY A 324 1.54 1.85 0.29
CA GLY A 324 2.14 2.01 1.62
C GLY A 324 1.32 2.95 2.51
N ILE A 325 1.06 2.53 3.75
CA ILE A 325 0.46 3.36 4.80
C ILE A 325 1.32 3.35 6.06
N ALA A 326 1.36 4.47 6.78
CA ALA A 326 2.07 4.62 8.04
C ALA A 326 1.31 5.58 8.97
N PHE A 327 1.37 5.35 10.29
CA PHE A 327 0.91 6.34 11.26
C PHE A 327 2.05 7.31 11.59
N ILE A 328 1.78 8.62 11.62
CA ILE A 328 2.71 9.62 12.15
C ILE A 328 2.38 9.85 13.63
N SER A 329 3.43 9.83 14.47
CA SER A 329 3.34 10.26 15.87
C SER A 329 3.72 11.73 15.99
N TRP A 330 2.92 12.51 16.72
CA TRP A 330 3.12 13.94 16.96
C TRP A 330 4.44 14.30 17.65
N ASP A 331 5.04 13.38 18.41
CA ASP A 331 6.37 13.58 19.02
C ASP A 331 7.51 13.73 17.98
N ASN A 332 7.23 13.52 16.69
CA ASN A 332 8.20 13.64 15.59
C ASN A 332 7.95 14.87 14.69
N LEU A 333 7.02 15.77 15.05
CA LEU A 333 6.69 16.99 14.33
C LEU A 333 7.02 18.21 15.20
N ASP A 334 8.32 18.46 15.43
CA ASP A 334 8.82 19.65 16.12
C ASP A 334 9.11 20.80 15.15
#